data_AF-A0A9E1EVU3-F1
#
_entry.id   AF-A0A9E1EVU3-F1
#
_cell.length_a   1.000
_cell.length_b   1.000
_cell.length_c   1.000
_cell.angle_alpha   90.00
_cell.angle_beta   90.00
_cell.angle_gamma   90.00
#
_symmetry.space_group_name_H-M   'P 1'
#
loop_
_entity.id
_entity.type
_entity.pdbx_description
1 polymer ?
#
loop_
_entity_poly.entity_id
_entity_poly.type
_entity_poly.pdbx_seq_one_letter_code
_entity_poly.pdbx_strand_id
1 'polypeptide(L)'
;MYDYEYENDVLLFLRLLKFLRMEHPFALEQIIKDYPTADEEDIWMILDELLMAVFDEGAPDEGDDMMTVRFSDERIDRLYTQGCKHSEILPYQINAWQEKIKDVFLFYVAGTSYSVFDIRYHFSGDGVKFDITLSPDCYEPRIFLNSIINMILYCKSELARIESAEVKAQAPHASIRKEAA
;
A
#
# COMPACT_ATOMS: atom_id res chain seq x y z
N MET A 1 25.86 -5.84 24.93
CA MET A 1 24.43 -5.98 24.62
C MET A 1 24.38 -6.42 23.18
N TYR A 2 23.59 -7.46 22.83
CA TYR A 2 23.34 -7.74 21.42
C TYR A 2 22.56 -6.56 20.84
N ASP A 3 22.97 -6.04 19.69
CA ASP A 3 22.28 -4.95 18.98
C ASP A 3 20.97 -5.49 18.38
N TYR A 4 19.94 -5.59 19.23
CA TYR A 4 18.61 -6.02 18.80
C TYR A 4 17.94 -5.00 17.85
N GLU A 5 18.40 -3.75 17.85
CA GLU A 5 17.94 -2.73 16.90
C GLU A 5 18.35 -3.11 15.46
N TYR A 6 19.61 -3.54 15.27
CA TYR A 6 20.13 -3.99 13.99
C TYR A 6 19.41 -5.22 13.42
N GLU A 7 19.03 -6.19 14.27
CA GLU A 7 18.30 -7.39 13.82
C GLU A 7 16.94 -7.01 13.21
N ASN A 8 16.22 -6.07 13.81
CA ASN A 8 14.93 -5.62 13.28
C ASN A 8 15.10 -4.90 11.94
N ASP A 9 16.11 -4.05 11.80
CA ASP A 9 16.35 -3.31 10.56
C ASP A 9 16.66 -4.25 9.38
N VAL A 10 17.50 -5.26 9.61
CA VAL A 10 17.78 -6.29 8.61
C VAL A 10 16.51 -7.08 8.26
N LEU A 11 15.68 -7.46 9.23
CA LEU A 11 14.44 -8.21 8.97
C LEU A 11 13.42 -7.38 8.18
N LEU A 12 13.26 -6.10 8.50
CA LEU A 12 12.40 -5.18 7.76
C LEU A 12 12.90 -4.95 6.33
N PHE A 13 14.22 -4.87 6.14
CA PHE A 13 14.83 -4.79 4.82
C PHE A 13 14.63 -6.07 4.00
N LEU A 14 14.89 -7.25 4.59
CA LEU A 14 14.66 -8.54 3.91
C LEU A 14 13.19 -8.73 3.53
N ARG A 15 12.25 -8.22 4.35
CA ARG A 15 10.82 -8.22 4.03
C ARG A 15 10.51 -7.36 2.80
N LEU A 16 11.12 -6.19 2.69
CA LEU A 16 11.01 -5.33 1.50
C LEU A 16 11.54 -6.02 0.26
N LEU A 17 12.75 -6.59 0.32
CA LEU A 17 13.33 -7.37 -0.79
C LEU A 17 12.43 -8.53 -1.21
N LYS A 18 11.82 -9.23 -0.25
CA LYS A 18 10.86 -10.30 -0.54
C LYS A 18 9.61 -9.77 -1.24
N PHE A 19 9.10 -8.61 -0.84
CA PHE A 19 7.97 -7.97 -1.51
C PHE A 19 8.32 -7.58 -2.94
N LEU A 20 9.46 -6.92 -3.15
CA LEU A 20 9.94 -6.51 -4.47
C LEU A 20 10.17 -7.70 -5.39
N ARG A 21 10.70 -8.81 -4.87
CA ARG A 21 10.85 -10.04 -5.66
C ARG A 21 9.52 -10.51 -6.27
N MET A 22 8.43 -10.34 -5.54
CA MET A 22 7.11 -10.80 -5.95
C MET A 22 6.41 -9.80 -6.87
N GLU A 23 6.61 -8.51 -6.63
CA GLU A 23 5.78 -7.44 -7.21
C GLU A 23 6.55 -6.57 -8.22
N HIS A 24 7.85 -6.36 -8.00
CA HIS A 24 8.75 -5.53 -8.83
C HIS A 24 10.11 -6.23 -9.07
N PRO A 25 10.13 -7.40 -9.72
CA PRO A 25 11.35 -8.21 -9.84
C PRO A 25 12.49 -7.49 -10.57
N PHE A 26 12.17 -6.63 -11.53
CA PHE A 26 13.17 -5.83 -12.24
C PHE A 26 13.86 -4.80 -11.33
N ALA A 27 13.12 -4.12 -10.46
CA ALA A 27 13.70 -3.19 -9.49
C ALA A 27 14.65 -3.92 -8.53
N LEU A 28 14.26 -5.11 -8.07
CA LEU A 28 15.13 -5.96 -7.25
C LEU A 28 16.40 -6.40 -7.99
N GLU A 29 16.28 -6.81 -9.26
CA GLU A 29 17.44 -7.19 -10.07
C GLU A 29 18.44 -6.03 -10.23
N GLN A 30 17.93 -4.81 -10.35
CA GLN A 30 18.76 -3.62 -10.47
C GLN A 30 19.49 -3.32 -9.16
N ILE A 31 18.78 -3.33 -8.04
CA ILE A 31 19.36 -3.16 -6.69
C ILE A 31 20.45 -4.21 -6.40
N ILE A 32 20.22 -5.48 -6.74
CA ILE A 32 21.23 -6.53 -6.51
C ILE A 32 22.50 -6.31 -7.37
N LYS A 33 22.37 -5.72 -8.56
CA LYS A 33 23.52 -5.40 -9.41
C LYS A 33 24.31 -4.21 -8.87
N ASP A 34 23.59 -3.18 -8.41
CA ASP A 34 24.18 -1.94 -7.94
C ASP A 34 24.81 -2.13 -6.54
N TYR A 35 24.24 -3.03 -5.72
CA TYR A 35 24.68 -3.39 -4.37
C TYR A 35 24.89 -4.91 -4.22
N PRO A 36 25.96 -5.48 -4.81
CA PRO A 36 26.23 -6.93 -4.74
C PRO A 36 26.57 -7.42 -3.32
N THR A 37 27.04 -6.52 -2.47
CA THR A 37 27.21 -6.69 -1.03
C THR A 37 26.71 -5.40 -0.38
N ALA A 38 25.66 -5.48 0.44
CA ALA A 38 25.09 -4.34 1.13
C ALA A 38 25.45 -4.39 2.62
N ASP A 39 26.05 -3.32 3.12
CA ASP A 39 26.19 -3.06 4.56
C ASP A 39 25.03 -2.19 5.09
N GLU A 40 25.17 -1.65 6.30
CA GLU A 40 24.12 -0.85 6.93
C GLU A 40 23.90 0.51 6.27
N GLU A 41 24.98 1.16 5.78
CA GLU A 41 24.88 2.42 5.05
C GLU A 41 24.22 2.19 3.69
N ASP A 42 24.55 1.08 3.03
CA ASP A 42 23.92 0.68 1.77
C ASP A 42 22.42 0.46 1.91
N ILE A 43 21.96 -0.13 3.03
CA ILE A 43 20.51 -0.35 3.26
C ILE A 43 19.74 0.96 3.17
N TRP A 44 20.24 2.06 3.75
CA TRP A 44 19.59 3.36 3.69
C TRP A 44 19.46 3.89 2.27
N MET A 45 20.55 3.83 1.49
CA MET A 45 20.54 4.28 0.09
C MET A 45 19.58 3.45 -0.75
N ILE A 46 19.57 2.12 -0.56
CA ILE A 46 18.65 1.22 -1.28
C ILE A 46 17.19 1.57 -0.96
N LEU A 47 16.87 1.92 0.28
CA LEU A 47 15.50 2.27 0.66
C LEU A 47 15.01 3.56 0.01
N ASP A 48 15.87 4.57 -0.12
CA ASP A 48 15.55 5.81 -0.82
C ASP A 48 15.38 5.54 -2.32
N GLU A 49 16.26 4.76 -2.94
CA GLU A 49 16.10 4.33 -4.33
C GLU A 49 14.78 3.56 -4.54
N LEU A 50 14.40 2.72 -3.58
CA LEU A 50 13.15 1.96 -3.62
C LEU A 50 11.92 2.84 -3.54
N LEU A 51 11.97 3.87 -2.71
CA LEU A 51 10.92 4.87 -2.67
C LEU A 51 10.72 5.47 -4.07
N MET A 52 11.80 5.85 -4.75
CA MET A 52 11.73 6.43 -6.11
C MET A 52 11.29 5.41 -7.18
N ALA A 53 11.53 4.12 -6.95
CA ALA A 53 11.15 3.06 -7.90
C ALA A 53 9.69 2.61 -7.77
N VAL A 54 9.12 2.68 -6.56
CA VAL A 54 7.76 2.21 -6.24
C VAL A 54 6.74 3.33 -6.27
N PHE A 55 7.16 4.57 -6.01
CA PHE A 55 6.29 5.73 -5.95
C PHE A 55 6.54 6.65 -7.14
N ASP A 56 5.47 7.19 -7.69
CA ASP A 56 5.54 8.26 -8.69
C ASP A 56 5.81 9.61 -8.01
N GLU A 57 6.16 10.62 -8.80
CA GLU A 57 6.21 12.00 -8.32
C GLU A 57 4.79 12.48 -7.93
N GLY A 58 4.65 12.97 -6.69
CA GLY A 58 3.41 13.53 -6.17
C GLY A 58 3.16 14.97 -6.60
N ALA A 59 1.96 15.47 -6.36
CA ALA A 59 1.71 16.90 -6.56
C ALA A 59 2.57 17.71 -5.58
N PRO A 60 3.33 18.72 -6.04
CA PRO A 60 4.18 19.50 -5.16
C PRO A 60 3.35 20.12 -4.03
N ASP A 61 3.88 20.08 -2.82
CA ASP A 61 3.32 20.89 -1.75
C ASP A 61 3.69 22.35 -1.94
N GLU A 62 2.82 23.28 -1.53
CA GLU A 62 3.04 24.72 -1.70
C GLU A 62 4.13 25.26 -0.76
N GLY A 63 4.62 24.45 0.20
CA GLY A 63 5.73 24.76 1.08
C GLY A 63 7.08 24.35 0.50
N ASP A 64 8.04 25.27 0.50
CA ASP A 64 9.42 25.01 0.06
C ASP A 64 10.03 23.77 0.77
N ASP A 65 10.72 22.95 -0.02
CA ASP A 65 11.57 21.79 0.36
C ASP A 65 10.91 20.48 0.85
N MET A 66 9.58 20.33 0.76
CA MET A 66 8.92 19.06 1.13
C MET A 66 8.84 18.07 -0.05
N MET A 67 9.18 16.80 0.20
CA MET A 67 9.04 15.73 -0.79
C MET A 67 7.63 15.13 -0.75
N THR A 68 6.91 15.19 -1.87
CA THR A 68 5.62 14.51 -2.03
C THR A 68 5.74 13.35 -3.01
N VAL A 69 5.39 12.15 -2.56
CA VAL A 69 5.36 10.92 -3.36
C VAL A 69 3.93 10.49 -3.65
N ARG A 70 3.69 9.92 -4.82
CA ARG A 70 2.40 9.38 -5.23
C ARG A 70 2.41 7.86 -5.19
N PHE A 71 1.46 7.30 -4.45
CA PHE A 71 1.26 5.87 -4.32
C PHE A 71 -0.07 5.45 -4.93
N SER A 72 -0.05 4.32 -5.64
CA SER A 72 -1.25 3.62 -6.13
C SER A 72 -0.99 2.13 -6.22
N ASP A 73 -2.01 1.32 -5.97
CA ASP A 73 -1.87 -0.14 -5.99
C ASP A 73 -3.17 -0.80 -6.47
N GLU A 74 -3.06 -1.73 -7.42
CA GLU A 74 -4.20 -2.42 -8.03
C GLU A 74 -5.13 -3.12 -7.02
N ARG A 75 -4.61 -3.55 -5.87
CA ARG A 75 -5.39 -4.21 -4.82
C ARG A 75 -6.25 -3.19 -4.09
N ILE A 76 -5.78 -1.97 -3.92
CA ILE A 76 -6.57 -0.89 -3.33
C ILE A 76 -7.67 -0.49 -4.31
N ASP A 77 -7.34 -0.36 -5.60
CA ASP A 77 -8.30 -0.04 -6.67
C ASP A 77 -9.40 -1.09 -6.76
N ARG A 78 -9.02 -2.37 -6.75
CA ARG A 78 -9.97 -3.49 -6.74
C ARG A 78 -10.80 -3.49 -5.48
N LEU A 79 -10.22 -3.26 -4.30
CA LEU A 79 -10.97 -3.23 -3.05
C LEU A 79 -12.02 -2.11 -3.07
N TYR A 80 -11.63 -0.92 -3.52
CA TYR A 80 -12.53 0.21 -3.69
C TYR A 80 -13.66 -0.10 -4.65
N THR A 81 -13.31 -0.58 -5.86
CA THR A 81 -14.27 -0.92 -6.91
C THR A 81 -15.26 -1.98 -6.44
N GLN A 82 -14.77 -3.05 -5.81
CA GLN A 82 -15.59 -4.14 -5.27
C GLN A 82 -16.54 -3.63 -4.19
N GLY A 83 -16.03 -2.80 -3.27
CA GLY A 83 -16.84 -2.15 -2.25
C GLY A 83 -17.95 -1.28 -2.83
N CYS A 84 -17.65 -0.56 -3.91
CA CYS A 84 -18.60 0.32 -4.58
C CYS A 84 -19.54 -0.39 -5.57
N LYS A 85 -19.42 -1.70 -5.84
CA LYS A 85 -20.26 -2.41 -6.84
C LYS A 85 -21.77 -2.26 -6.66
N HIS A 86 -22.26 -1.97 -5.45
CA HIS A 86 -23.70 -1.84 -5.16
C HIS A 86 -24.09 -0.40 -4.77
N SER A 87 -23.17 0.55 -4.94
CA SER A 87 -23.35 1.93 -4.52
C SER A 87 -24.30 2.71 -5.43
N GLU A 88 -24.58 2.22 -6.65
CA GLU A 88 -25.65 2.75 -7.52
C GLU A 88 -27.02 2.73 -6.83
N ILE A 89 -27.24 1.78 -5.92
CA ILE A 89 -28.48 1.64 -5.16
C ILE A 89 -28.49 2.61 -3.97
N LEU A 90 -27.31 2.95 -3.43
CA LEU A 90 -27.15 3.70 -2.19
C LEU A 90 -25.90 4.61 -2.28
N PRO A 91 -26.02 5.85 -2.77
CA PRO A 91 -24.88 6.75 -3.02
C PRO A 91 -23.99 7.02 -1.79
N TYR A 92 -24.54 6.94 -0.58
CA TYR A 92 -23.76 7.09 0.66
C TYR A 92 -22.71 5.99 0.86
N GLN A 93 -22.85 4.84 0.19
CA GLN A 93 -21.87 3.75 0.25
C GLN A 93 -20.54 4.15 -0.42
N ILE A 94 -20.56 5.04 -1.43
CA ILE A 94 -19.32 5.57 -2.02
C ILE A 94 -18.53 6.31 -0.96
N ASN A 95 -19.17 7.20 -0.21
CA ASN A 95 -18.53 7.96 0.87
C ASN A 95 -17.99 7.01 1.95
N ALA A 96 -18.76 5.98 2.34
CA ALA A 96 -18.31 5.02 3.34
C ALA A 96 -17.06 4.23 2.91
N TRP A 97 -16.95 3.86 1.64
CA TRP A 97 -15.75 3.17 1.13
C TRP A 97 -14.55 4.10 0.97
N GLN A 98 -14.77 5.36 0.60
CA GLN A 98 -13.71 6.37 0.61
C GLN A 98 -13.17 6.55 2.03
N GLU A 99 -14.04 6.74 3.03
CA GLU A 99 -13.63 6.84 4.44
C GLU A 99 -12.95 5.57 4.94
N LYS A 100 -13.45 4.38 4.60
CA LYS A 100 -12.78 3.12 4.96
C LYS A 100 -11.34 3.06 4.42
N ILE A 101 -11.10 3.50 3.19
CA ILE A 101 -9.76 3.48 2.61
C ILE A 101 -8.85 4.51 3.29
N LYS A 102 -9.37 5.70 3.60
CA LYS A 102 -8.64 6.70 4.39
C LYS A 102 -8.27 6.15 5.77
N ASP A 103 -9.22 5.53 6.48
CA ASP A 103 -8.99 4.93 7.79
C ASP A 103 -7.93 3.83 7.75
N VAL A 104 -7.94 3.01 6.70
CA VAL A 104 -6.94 1.95 6.47
C VAL A 104 -5.55 2.56 6.26
N PHE A 105 -5.43 3.61 5.44
CA PHE A 105 -4.17 4.31 5.24
C PHE A 105 -3.68 4.93 6.56
N LEU A 106 -4.56 5.64 7.27
CA LEU A 106 -4.23 6.27 8.55
C LEU A 106 -3.77 5.23 9.58
N PHE A 107 -4.46 4.08 9.67
CA PHE A 107 -4.11 3.03 10.62
C PHE A 107 -2.77 2.36 10.30
N TYR A 108 -2.53 2.00 9.04
CA TYR A 108 -1.34 1.24 8.68
C TYR A 108 -0.11 2.08 8.39
N VAL A 109 -0.26 3.32 7.90
CA VAL A 109 0.85 4.13 7.37
C VAL A 109 1.12 5.37 8.23
N ALA A 110 0.13 6.24 8.40
CA ALA A 110 0.31 7.49 9.15
C ALA A 110 0.41 7.26 10.67
N GLY A 111 -0.31 6.28 11.21
CA GLY A 111 -0.31 5.98 12.64
C GLY A 111 0.87 5.13 13.10
N THR A 112 1.61 4.52 12.16
CA THR A 112 2.74 3.61 12.45
C THR A 112 4.10 4.26 12.22
N SER A 113 4.16 5.31 11.39
CA SER A 113 5.38 6.06 11.10
C SER A 113 5.11 7.56 11.25
N TYR A 114 6.03 8.29 11.87
CA TYR A 114 6.02 9.76 11.87
C TYR A 114 6.49 10.35 10.53
N SER A 115 6.63 9.51 9.52
CA SER A 115 7.16 9.83 8.20
C SER A 115 6.14 10.53 7.30
N VAL A 116 4.86 10.55 7.67
CA VAL A 116 3.80 11.24 6.92
C VAL A 116 3.53 12.61 7.54
N PHE A 117 3.78 13.68 6.78
CA PHE A 117 3.47 15.05 7.17
C PHE A 117 2.05 15.46 6.76
N ASP A 118 1.70 15.23 5.49
CA ASP A 118 0.37 15.49 4.94
C ASP A 118 -0.02 14.40 3.94
N ILE A 119 -1.32 14.25 3.69
CA ILE A 119 -1.87 13.25 2.78
C ILE A 119 -3.08 13.77 2.02
N ARG A 120 -3.04 13.68 0.69
CA ARG A 120 -4.18 13.96 -0.20
C ARG A 120 -4.66 12.67 -0.85
N TYR A 121 -5.96 12.43 -0.75
CA TYR A 121 -6.61 11.24 -1.29
C TYR A 121 -7.33 11.58 -2.59
N HIS A 122 -7.06 10.81 -3.64
CA HIS A 122 -7.69 10.96 -4.95
C HIS A 122 -8.49 9.70 -5.26
N PHE A 123 -9.82 9.83 -5.29
CA PHE A 123 -10.74 8.75 -5.66
C PHE A 123 -11.32 9.05 -7.04
N SER A 124 -11.13 8.14 -7.98
CA SER A 124 -11.61 8.28 -9.35
C SER A 124 -12.06 6.94 -9.93
N GLY A 125 -12.66 6.97 -11.12
CA GLY A 125 -12.95 5.74 -11.87
C GLY A 125 -11.68 4.99 -12.29
N ASP A 126 -10.53 5.68 -12.36
CA ASP A 126 -9.23 5.12 -12.73
C ASP A 126 -8.47 4.53 -11.53
N GLY A 127 -9.07 4.52 -10.34
CA GLY A 127 -8.48 3.98 -9.12
C GLY A 127 -8.33 5.00 -8.00
N VAL A 128 -7.59 4.59 -6.97
CA VAL A 128 -7.29 5.33 -5.76
C VAL A 128 -5.81 5.69 -5.73
N LYS A 129 -5.51 6.97 -5.53
CA LYS A 129 -4.14 7.47 -5.42
C LYS A 129 -3.97 8.27 -4.13
N PHE A 130 -2.78 8.18 -3.57
CA PHE A 130 -2.36 8.86 -2.36
C PHE A 130 -1.19 9.76 -2.71
N ASP A 131 -1.33 11.07 -2.54
CA ASP A 131 -0.19 11.98 -2.54
C ASP A 131 0.24 12.17 -1.09
N ILE A 132 1.41 11.65 -0.75
CA ILE A 132 1.95 11.58 0.61
C ILE A 132 3.11 12.56 0.70
N THR A 133 2.96 13.61 1.48
CA THR A 133 4.05 14.53 1.80
C THR A 133 4.84 13.95 2.96
N LEU A 134 6.13 13.72 2.75
CA LEU A 134 7.01 13.10 3.72
C LEU A 134 7.48 14.13 4.75
N SER A 135 7.62 13.69 6.00
CA SER A 135 8.10 14.53 7.10
C SER A 135 9.61 14.78 6.96
N PRO A 136 10.07 16.03 6.86
CA PRO A 136 11.50 16.32 6.72
C PRO A 136 12.28 15.99 7.99
N ASP A 137 11.61 16.01 9.15
CA ASP A 137 12.24 15.84 10.46
C ASP A 137 12.18 14.39 10.97
N CYS A 138 11.21 13.60 10.49
CA CYS A 138 10.88 12.28 11.03
C CYS A 138 10.73 11.20 9.94
N TYR A 139 11.27 11.43 8.75
CA TYR A 139 11.25 10.44 7.67
C TYR A 139 12.07 9.20 8.06
N GLU A 140 11.41 8.04 8.06
CA GLU A 140 11.98 6.75 8.42
C GLU A 140 11.58 5.72 7.35
N PRO A 141 12.30 5.66 6.20
CA PRO A 141 11.93 4.89 5.03
C PRO A 141 11.65 3.40 5.33
N ARG A 142 12.42 2.78 6.23
CA ARG A 142 12.23 1.37 6.61
C ARG A 142 10.83 1.10 7.14
N ILE A 143 10.42 1.90 8.13
CA ILE A 143 9.12 1.74 8.78
C ILE A 143 8.02 2.12 7.80
N PHE A 144 8.18 3.27 7.12
CA PHE A 144 7.21 3.76 6.14
C PHE A 144 6.91 2.74 5.04
N LEU A 145 7.92 2.20 4.38
CA LEU A 145 7.73 1.22 3.29
C LEU A 145 7.14 -0.10 3.81
N ASN A 146 7.54 -0.57 5.00
CA ASN A 146 6.95 -1.76 5.60
C ASN A 146 5.48 -1.56 6.00
N SER A 147 5.13 -0.36 6.42
CA SER A 147 3.76 0.05 6.71
C SER A 147 2.88 0.08 5.46
N ILE A 148 3.41 0.54 4.33
CA ILE A 148 2.77 0.45 3.01
C ILE A 148 2.55 -1.02 2.62
N ILE A 149 3.53 -1.90 2.82
CA ILE A 149 3.35 -3.35 2.60
C ILE A 149 2.25 -3.92 3.51
N ASN A 150 2.18 -3.53 4.78
CA ASN A 150 1.12 -3.98 5.69
C ASN A 150 -0.27 -3.59 5.17
N MET A 151 -0.42 -2.34 4.71
CA MET A 151 -1.65 -1.84 4.11
C MET A 151 -2.05 -2.66 2.89
N ILE A 152 -1.12 -2.89 1.96
CA ILE A 152 -1.32 -3.70 0.77
C ILE A 152 -1.80 -5.12 1.12
N LEU A 153 -1.13 -5.78 2.07
CA LEU A 153 -1.46 -7.13 2.49
C LEU A 153 -2.84 -7.19 3.15
N TYR A 154 -3.20 -6.16 3.93
CA TYR A 154 -4.54 -6.03 4.48
C TYR A 154 -5.59 -5.92 3.37
N CYS A 155 -5.38 -5.03 2.39
CA CYS A 155 -6.29 -4.87 1.25
C CYS A 155 -6.47 -6.18 0.47
N LYS A 156 -5.39 -6.93 0.24
CA LYS A 156 -5.43 -8.26 -0.38
C LYS A 156 -6.27 -9.26 0.42
N SER A 157 -6.11 -9.29 1.74
CA SER A 157 -6.87 -10.17 2.63
C SER A 157 -8.36 -9.81 2.65
N GLU A 158 -8.68 -8.52 2.75
CA GLU A 158 -10.05 -8.03 2.73
C GLU A 158 -10.75 -8.31 1.40
N LEU A 159 -10.05 -8.13 0.27
CA LEU A 159 -10.53 -8.52 -1.05
C LEU A 159 -10.91 -10.00 -1.09
N ALA A 160 -10.01 -10.89 -0.66
CA ALA A 160 -10.28 -12.32 -0.64
C ALA A 160 -11.48 -12.68 0.26
N ARG A 161 -11.66 -11.96 1.37
CA ARG A 161 -12.81 -12.12 2.27
C ARG A 161 -14.12 -11.74 1.60
N ILE A 162 -14.15 -10.61 0.89
CA ILE A 162 -15.33 -10.12 0.15
C ILE A 162 -15.68 -11.08 -0.99
N GLU A 163 -14.70 -11.41 -1.83
CA GLU A 163 -14.90 -12.31 -2.98
C GLU A 163 -15.40 -13.70 -2.52
N SER A 164 -14.87 -14.24 -1.41
CA SER A 164 -15.35 -15.50 -0.81
C SER A 164 -16.78 -15.41 -0.31
N ALA A 165 -17.18 -14.26 0.29
CA ALA A 165 -18.55 -14.04 0.75
C ALA A 165 -19.54 -13.94 -0.42
N GLU A 166 -19.16 -13.27 -1.52
CA GLU A 166 -19.98 -13.18 -2.74
C GLU A 166 -20.23 -14.57 -3.34
N VAL A 167 -19.20 -15.40 -3.47
CA VAL A 167 -19.31 -16.77 -3.99
C VAL A 167 -20.28 -17.60 -3.12
N LYS A 168 -20.19 -17.48 -1.79
CA LYS A 168 -21.11 -18.17 -0.87
C LYS A 168 -22.54 -17.68 -0.98
N ALA A 169 -22.76 -16.38 -1.16
CA ALA A 169 -24.09 -15.80 -1.33
C ALA A 169 -24.75 -16.23 -2.65
N GLN A 170 -23.96 -16.46 -3.70
CA GLN A 170 -24.47 -16.90 -5.01
C GLN A 170 -24.73 -18.42 -5.11
N ALA A 171 -24.09 -19.23 -4.26
CA ALA A 171 -24.25 -20.70 -4.23
C ALA A 171 -25.72 -21.19 -4.10
N PRO A 172 -26.56 -20.65 -3.19
CA PRO A 172 -27.96 -21.06 -3.10
C PRO A 172 -28.83 -20.59 -4.29
N HIS A 173 -28.47 -19.49 -4.96
CA HIS A 173 -29.19 -19.03 -6.16
C HIS A 173 -28.89 -19.91 -7.39
N ALA A 174 -27.71 -20.53 -7.46
CA ALA A 174 -27.33 -21.44 -8.52
C ALA A 174 -27.99 -22.83 -8.40
N SER A 175 -28.25 -23.31 -7.18
CA SER A 175 -28.95 -24.58 -6.96
C SER A 175 -30.45 -24.49 -7.28
N ILE A 176 -31.11 -23.38 -6.92
CA ILE A 176 -32.55 -23.17 -7.22
C ILE A 176 -32.79 -23.09 -8.73
N ARG A 177 -31.85 -22.52 -9.50
CA ARG A 177 -31.98 -22.39 -10.96
C ARG A 177 -31.78 -23.72 -11.71
N LYS A 178 -31.13 -24.72 -11.08
CA LYS A 178 -30.95 -26.07 -11.64
C LYS A 178 -32.12 -27.02 -11.37
N GLU A 179 -32.90 -26.76 -10.33
CA GLU A 179 -34.10 -27.57 -10.01
C GLU A 179 -35.36 -27.10 -10.77
N ALA A 180 -35.28 -25.94 -11.44
CA ALA A 180 -36.39 -25.33 -12.20
C ALA A 180 -36.27 -25.48 -13.73
N ALA A 181 -35.32 -26.29 -14.22
CA ALA A 181 -35.09 -26.58 -15.65
C ALA A 181 -35.13 -28.10 -15.89
#